data_AF-A0A940G938-F1
#
_entry.id   AF-A0A940G938-F1
#
_cell.length_a   1.000
_cell.length_b   1.000
_cell.length_c   1.000
_cell.angle_alpha   90.00
_cell.angle_beta   90.00
_cell.angle_gamma   90.00
#
_symmetry.space_group_name_H-M   'P 1'
#
loop_
_entity.id
_entity.type
_entity.pdbx_description
1 polymer ?
#
loop_
_entity_poly.entity_id
_entity_poly.type
_entity_poly.pdbx_seq_one_letter_code
_entity_poly.pdbx_strand_id
1 'polypeptide(L)'
;MDAPICPFPVMTSTDAQSIGYAPFNRVPTLPIEIPDGGFTLSTKTSDGLRVTFYFGPYETGGPPRFIDIQYHDAGMTVPGADGQPVPVFDMLTIAEKGRHPYDSRKAEISDKPSIAVLLLGRRSGAD
;
A
#
# COMPACT_ATOMS: atom_id res chain seq x y z
N MET A 1 21.92 15.92 6.83
CA MET A 1 22.74 14.71 6.62
C MET A 1 21.78 13.63 6.17
N ASP A 2 21.79 13.31 4.87
CA ASP A 2 20.97 12.21 4.36
C ASP A 2 21.59 10.90 4.83
N ALA A 3 20.83 10.15 5.62
CA ALA A 3 21.18 8.77 5.95
C ALA A 3 21.25 7.96 4.64
N PRO A 4 22.16 6.99 4.52
CA PRO A 4 22.24 6.18 3.32
C PRO A 4 20.89 5.49 3.10
N ILE A 5 20.33 5.67 1.89
CA ILE A 5 19.14 4.95 1.42
C ILE A 5 19.46 3.45 1.55
N CYS A 6 18.61 2.70 2.27
CA CYS A 6 18.91 1.40 2.89
C CYS A 6 19.70 0.39 2.00
N PRO A 7 20.62 -0.41 2.61
CA PRO A 7 21.53 -1.34 1.93
C PRO A 7 20.95 -2.74 1.69
N PHE A 8 19.63 -2.89 1.57
CA PHE A 8 19.04 -4.22 1.38
C PHE A 8 19.33 -4.73 -0.04
N PRO A 9 19.75 -6.01 -0.20
CA PRO A 9 20.05 -6.55 -1.52
C PRO A 9 18.75 -6.69 -2.31
N VAL A 10 18.60 -5.84 -3.32
CA VAL A 10 17.65 -6.11 -4.40
C VAL A 10 18.06 -7.41 -5.07
N MET A 11 17.13 -8.34 -5.23
CA MET A 11 17.36 -9.64 -5.85
C MET A 11 16.37 -9.92 -6.97
N THR A 12 16.57 -10.99 -7.72
CA THR A 12 15.58 -11.39 -8.74
C THR A 12 14.30 -11.91 -8.08
N SER A 13 13.17 -11.83 -8.78
CA SER A 13 11.91 -12.44 -8.31
C SER A 13 12.06 -13.94 -8.02
N THR A 14 12.92 -14.64 -8.77
CA THR A 14 13.20 -16.07 -8.59
C THR A 14 13.95 -16.33 -7.30
N ASP A 15 14.98 -15.53 -7.00
CA ASP A 15 15.76 -15.67 -5.76
C ASP A 15 14.89 -15.37 -4.55
N ALA A 16 14.08 -14.30 -4.60
CA ALA A 16 13.13 -13.97 -3.53
C ALA A 16 12.12 -15.11 -3.31
N GLN A 17 11.64 -15.72 -4.39
CA GLN A 17 10.75 -16.88 -4.31
C GLN A 17 11.45 -18.09 -3.67
N SER A 18 12.71 -18.34 -4.00
CA SER A 18 13.47 -19.47 -3.46
C SER A 18 13.66 -19.44 -1.94
N ILE A 19 13.53 -18.26 -1.32
CA ILE A 19 13.64 -18.06 0.14
C ILE A 19 12.28 -17.76 0.81
N GLY A 20 11.16 -17.95 0.11
CA GLY A 20 9.81 -17.93 0.71
C GLY A 20 8.95 -16.68 0.45
N TYR A 21 9.41 -15.71 -0.34
CA TYR A 21 8.58 -14.56 -0.73
C TYR A 21 7.70 -14.89 -1.94
N ALA A 22 6.55 -14.21 -2.04
CA ALA A 22 5.68 -14.35 -3.21
C ALA A 22 6.23 -13.51 -4.39
N PRO A 23 6.33 -14.07 -5.61
CA PRO A 23 6.71 -13.30 -6.78
C PRO A 23 5.55 -12.44 -7.27
N PHE A 24 5.86 -11.24 -7.77
CA PHE A 24 4.92 -10.41 -8.52
C PHE A 24 5.65 -9.71 -9.67
N ASN A 25 5.19 -9.92 -10.91
CA ASN A 25 5.94 -9.61 -12.12
C ASN A 25 7.35 -10.24 -12.15
N ARG A 26 8.04 -10.17 -13.30
CA ARG A 26 9.43 -10.65 -13.44
C ARG A 26 10.39 -9.46 -13.41
N VAL A 27 10.51 -8.83 -12.25
CA VAL A 27 11.31 -7.61 -12.02
C VAL A 27 12.15 -7.74 -10.73
N PRO A 28 13.19 -6.91 -10.55
CA PRO A 28 13.95 -6.88 -9.31
C PRO A 28 13.04 -6.61 -8.10
N THR A 29 13.27 -7.33 -7.01
CA THR A 29 12.45 -7.28 -5.79
C THR A 29 13.33 -6.93 -4.60
N LEU A 30 12.84 -6.03 -3.75
CA LEU A 30 13.37 -5.77 -2.42
C LEU A 30 12.52 -6.56 -1.40
N PRO A 31 12.96 -7.75 -0.95
CA PRO A 31 12.24 -8.50 0.07
C PRO A 31 12.44 -7.86 1.44
N ILE A 32 11.36 -7.72 2.21
CA ILE A 32 11.36 -7.14 3.56
C ILE A 32 10.45 -7.98 4.45
N GLU A 33 10.97 -8.43 5.59
CA GLU A 33 10.14 -8.98 6.67
C GLU A 33 9.50 -7.82 7.44
N ILE A 34 8.18 -7.88 7.62
CA ILE A 34 7.44 -6.89 8.40
C ILE A 34 7.33 -7.39 9.83
N PRO A 35 7.80 -6.63 10.84
CA PRO A 35 7.71 -7.04 12.23
C PRO A 35 6.27 -7.00 12.73
N ASP A 36 6.03 -7.68 13.85
CA ASP A 36 4.79 -7.51 14.63
C ASP A 36 4.64 -6.05 15.12
N GLY A 37 3.39 -5.60 15.26
CA GLY A 37 3.06 -4.22 15.53
C GLY A 37 2.77 -3.41 14.26
N GLY A 38 2.59 -2.09 14.45
CA GLY A 38 2.41 -1.17 13.33
C GLY A 38 3.73 -0.87 12.65
N PHE A 39 3.79 -1.02 11.33
CA PHE A 39 5.01 -0.76 10.55
C PHE A 39 4.68 -0.01 9.25
N THR A 40 5.51 0.96 8.85
CA THR A 40 5.33 1.70 7.60
C THR A 40 6.46 1.44 6.61
N LEU A 41 6.08 1.21 5.36
CA LEU A 41 6.98 1.26 4.22
C LEU A 41 6.61 2.47 3.37
N SER A 42 7.53 3.41 3.23
CA SER A 42 7.37 4.58 2.36
C SER A 42 8.25 4.45 1.14
N THR A 43 7.66 4.70 -0.02
CA THR A 43 8.34 4.63 -1.32
C THR A 43 8.26 5.98 -2.01
N LYS A 44 9.26 6.26 -2.85
CA LYS A 44 9.31 7.45 -3.69
C LYS A 44 9.87 7.06 -5.06
N THR A 45 9.17 7.39 -6.12
CA THR A 45 9.66 7.18 -7.49
C THR A 45 10.77 8.18 -7.83
N SER A 46 11.48 7.94 -8.93
CA SER A 46 12.56 8.84 -9.40
C SER A 46 12.07 10.25 -9.75
N ASP A 47 10.80 10.37 -10.16
CA ASP A 47 10.09 11.63 -10.42
C ASP A 47 9.35 12.19 -9.19
N GLY A 48 9.51 11.56 -8.03
CA GLY A 48 9.12 12.13 -6.74
C GLY A 48 7.72 11.77 -6.25
N LEU A 49 6.99 10.87 -6.92
CA LEU A 49 5.68 10.38 -6.49
C LEU A 49 5.82 9.48 -5.26
N ARG A 50 5.06 9.76 -4.20
CA ARG A 50 5.19 9.08 -2.90
C ARG A 50 3.96 8.25 -2.58
N VAL A 51 4.22 7.02 -2.15
CA VAL A 51 3.20 6.09 -1.62
C VAL A 51 3.67 5.53 -0.29
N THR A 52 2.79 5.51 0.70
CA THR A 52 3.02 4.86 1.99
C THR A 52 2.09 3.66 2.14
N PHE A 53 2.68 2.56 2.60
CA PHE A 53 2.00 1.34 3.02
C PHE A 53 2.13 1.24 4.54
N TYR A 54 1.01 1.22 5.25
CA TYR A 54 0.98 0.93 6.68
C TYR A 54 0.48 -0.49 6.91
N PHE A 55 1.34 -1.33 7.48
CA PHE A 55 1.03 -2.67 7.93
C PHE A 55 0.49 -2.60 9.35
N GLY A 56 -0.82 -2.80 9.49
CA GLY A 56 -1.52 -2.63 10.76
C GLY A 56 -1.97 -3.96 11.37
N PRO A 57 -1.75 -4.19 12.67
CA PRO A 57 -2.35 -5.30 13.38
C PRO A 57 -3.74 -4.93 13.94
N TYR A 58 -4.58 -5.92 14.22
CA TYR A 58 -5.84 -5.68 14.95
C TYR A 58 -5.63 -5.55 16.45
N GLU A 59 -4.55 -6.13 16.97
CA GLU A 59 -4.19 -6.13 18.39
C GLU A 59 -2.79 -5.52 18.53
N THR A 60 -2.60 -4.68 19.54
CA THR A 60 -1.31 -4.02 19.79
C THR A 60 -0.18 -5.05 19.93
N GLY A 61 0.85 -4.91 19.12
CA GLY A 61 2.01 -5.82 19.12
C GLY A 61 1.75 -7.18 18.46
N GLY A 62 0.58 -7.40 17.86
CA GLY A 62 0.31 -8.59 17.06
C GLY A 62 0.81 -8.47 15.62
N PRO A 63 0.72 -9.54 14.82
CA PRO A 63 1.11 -9.53 13.42
C PRO A 63 0.17 -8.66 12.57
N PRO A 64 0.66 -8.04 11.49
CA PRO A 64 -0.18 -7.29 10.56
C PRO A 64 -1.35 -8.12 9.98
N ARG A 65 -2.49 -7.47 9.79
CA ARG A 65 -3.73 -8.06 9.27
C ARG A 65 -4.39 -7.24 8.17
N PHE A 66 -3.95 -6.00 7.97
CA PHE A 66 -4.35 -5.16 6.85
C PHE A 66 -3.19 -4.26 6.41
N ILE A 67 -3.35 -3.70 5.22
CA ILE A 67 -2.43 -2.70 4.66
C ILE A 67 -3.25 -1.48 4.26
N ASP A 68 -3.01 -0.36 4.91
CA ASP A 68 -3.50 0.94 4.44
C ASP A 68 -2.51 1.50 3.42
N ILE A 69 -3.03 1.93 2.27
CA ILE A 69 -2.24 2.48 1.17
C ILE A 69 -2.70 3.91 0.95
N GLN A 70 -1.75 4.84 1.05
CA GLN A 70 -1.98 6.25 0.79
C GLN A 70 -1.02 6.77 -0.27
N TYR A 71 -1.59 7.41 -1.29
CA TYR A 71 -0.86 8.18 -2.28
C TYR A 71 -0.91 9.67 -1.91
N HIS A 72 0.25 10.32 -1.92
CA HIS A 72 0.40 11.68 -1.36
C HIS A 72 0.35 12.79 -2.40
N ASP A 73 0.60 12.46 -3.67
CA ASP A 73 0.93 13.44 -4.71
C ASP A 73 -0.12 13.50 -5.83
N ALA A 74 -1.38 13.24 -5.50
CA ALA A 74 -2.48 13.28 -6.48
C ALA A 74 -2.85 14.69 -6.95
N GLY A 75 -2.45 15.73 -6.22
CA GLY A 75 -2.82 17.11 -6.51
C GLY A 75 -4.30 17.43 -6.32
N MET A 76 -5.08 16.48 -5.79
CA MET A 76 -6.51 16.62 -5.51
C MET A 76 -6.79 16.33 -4.03
N THR A 77 -7.69 17.09 -3.42
CA THR A 77 -8.07 16.92 -2.02
C THR A 77 -9.58 17.02 -1.81
N VAL A 78 -10.05 16.43 -0.71
CA VAL A 78 -11.40 16.61 -0.16
C VAL A 78 -11.30 17.11 1.29
N PRO A 79 -12.34 17.74 1.85
CA PRO A 79 -12.37 18.07 3.27
C PRO A 79 -12.34 16.80 4.14
N GLY A 80 -11.39 16.72 5.07
CA GLY A 80 -11.31 15.69 6.10
C GLY A 80 -12.36 15.89 7.20
N ALA A 81 -12.45 14.92 8.12
CA ALA A 81 -13.39 14.98 9.24
C ALA A 81 -13.15 16.17 10.19
N ASP A 82 -11.91 16.65 10.25
CA ASP A 82 -11.48 17.84 10.98
C ASP A 82 -11.47 19.12 10.12
N GLY A 83 -11.97 19.03 8.88
CA GLY A 83 -11.98 20.11 7.89
C GLY A 83 -10.64 20.33 7.18
N GLN A 84 -9.57 19.61 7.53
CA GLN A 84 -8.28 19.74 6.85
C GLN A 84 -8.32 19.03 5.49
N PRO A 85 -7.65 19.55 4.45
CA PRO A 85 -7.60 18.87 3.16
C PRO A 85 -6.91 17.50 3.26
N VAL A 86 -7.58 16.47 2.77
CA VAL A 86 -7.04 15.10 2.69
C VAL A 86 -6.87 14.73 1.21
N PRO A 87 -5.71 14.18 0.79
CA PRO A 87 -5.50 13.79 -0.60
C PRO A 87 -6.48 12.69 -1.01
N VAL A 88 -6.95 12.74 -2.26
CA VAL A 88 -7.69 11.64 -2.92
C VAL A 88 -6.95 11.18 -4.15
N PHE A 89 -7.11 9.93 -4.54
CA PHE A 89 -6.36 9.35 -5.65
C PHE A 89 -7.19 8.42 -6.55
N ASP A 90 -6.64 8.14 -7.73
CA ASP A 90 -7.21 7.19 -8.65
C ASP A 90 -6.83 5.76 -8.27
N MET A 91 -7.84 4.89 -8.20
CA MET A 91 -7.70 3.47 -7.86
C MET A 91 -8.56 2.66 -8.81
N LEU A 92 -7.98 1.58 -9.32
CA LEU A 92 -8.73 0.56 -10.06
C LEU A 92 -8.33 -0.82 -9.56
N THR A 93 -9.29 -1.74 -9.53
CA THR A 93 -9.06 -3.14 -9.23
C THR A 93 -9.19 -3.96 -10.51
N ILE A 94 -8.38 -5.02 -10.65
CA ILE A 94 -8.41 -5.88 -11.84
C ILE A 94 -8.83 -7.28 -11.43
N ALA A 95 -9.85 -7.81 -12.10
CA ALA A 95 -10.39 -9.15 -11.91
C ALA A 95 -10.17 -9.99 -13.18
N GLU A 96 -10.79 -11.19 -13.21
CA GLU A 96 -10.73 -12.10 -14.35
C GLU A 96 -11.00 -11.37 -15.68
N LYS A 97 -10.19 -11.68 -16.70
CA LYS A 97 -10.29 -11.12 -18.06
C LYS A 97 -10.17 -9.58 -18.13
N GLY A 98 -9.46 -8.96 -17.17
CA GLY A 98 -9.23 -7.52 -17.17
C GLY A 98 -10.46 -6.69 -16.80
N ARG A 99 -11.49 -7.33 -16.21
CA ARG A 99 -12.65 -6.59 -15.70
C ARG A 99 -12.21 -5.71 -14.54
N HIS A 100 -12.76 -4.49 -14.45
CA HIS A 100 -12.51 -3.58 -13.34
C HIS A 100 -13.76 -3.41 -12.47
N PRO A 101 -13.97 -4.23 -11.42
CA PRO A 101 -15.12 -4.10 -10.52
C PRO A 101 -15.21 -2.74 -9.84
N TYR A 102 -14.05 -2.11 -9.58
CA TYR A 102 -13.95 -0.77 -9.02
C TYR A 102 -12.92 0.04 -9.82
N ASP A 103 -13.29 1.26 -10.22
CA ASP A 103 -12.47 2.21 -10.99
C ASP A 103 -12.87 3.65 -10.61
N SER A 104 -12.17 4.24 -9.64
CA SER A 104 -12.50 5.57 -9.09
C SER A 104 -12.24 6.72 -10.06
N ARG A 105 -11.61 6.48 -11.21
CA ARG A 105 -11.46 7.48 -12.29
C ARG A 105 -12.80 7.87 -12.90
N LYS A 106 -13.82 7.00 -12.74
CA LYS A 106 -15.19 7.21 -13.21
C LYS A 106 -16.09 7.88 -12.15
N ALA A 107 -15.57 8.09 -10.95
CA ALA A 107 -16.30 8.67 -9.82
C ALA A 107 -16.04 10.18 -9.72
N GLU A 108 -16.99 10.89 -9.12
CA GLU A 108 -16.82 12.28 -8.71
C GLU A 108 -15.70 12.40 -7.65
N ILE A 109 -15.08 13.58 -7.53
CA ILE A 109 -13.94 13.80 -6.61
C ILE A 109 -14.30 13.42 -5.16
N SER A 110 -15.54 13.69 -4.72
CA SER A 110 -16.02 13.36 -3.37
C SER A 110 -16.12 11.87 -3.09
N ASP A 111 -16.19 11.04 -4.14
CA ASP A 111 -16.30 9.58 -4.05
C ASP A 111 -14.96 8.88 -4.33
N LYS A 112 -13.90 9.65 -4.63
CA LYS A 112 -12.55 9.10 -4.80
C LYS A 112 -11.96 8.70 -3.45
N PRO A 113 -11.22 7.59 -3.40
CA PRO A 113 -10.60 7.13 -2.16
C PRO A 113 -9.48 8.08 -1.75
N SER A 114 -9.40 8.36 -0.45
CA SER A 114 -8.24 8.99 0.21
C SER A 114 -7.27 7.98 0.81
N ILE A 115 -7.74 6.74 1.02
CA ILE A 115 -6.99 5.58 1.49
C ILE A 115 -7.57 4.33 0.82
N ALA A 116 -6.73 3.37 0.44
CA ALA A 116 -7.14 2.03 0.02
C ALA A 116 -6.69 1.01 1.05
N VAL A 117 -7.56 0.09 1.45
CA VAL A 117 -7.26 -0.92 2.49
C VAL A 117 -7.26 -2.32 1.89
N LEU A 118 -6.14 -3.04 1.99
CA LEU A 118 -6.05 -4.46 1.66
C LEU A 118 -6.13 -5.30 2.93
N LEU A 119 -7.10 -6.20 3.01
CA LEU A 119 -7.26 -7.12 4.13
C LEU A 119 -6.44 -8.39 3.89
N LEU A 120 -5.53 -8.73 4.81
CA LEU A 120 -4.66 -9.91 4.73
C LEU A 120 -5.26 -11.15 5.40
N GLY A 121 -6.28 -10.96 6.23
CA GLY A 121 -6.98 -12.03 6.90
C GLY A 121 -8.34 -11.56 7.41
N ARG A 122 -9.16 -12.52 7.84
CA ARG A 122 -10.41 -12.19 8.54
C ARG A 122 -10.08 -11.71 9.95
N ARG A 123 -10.78 -10.68 10.42
CA ARG A 123 -10.88 -10.40 11.85
C ARG A 123 -11.69 -11.53 12.47
N SER A 124 -11.09 -12.35 13.31
CA SER A 124 -11.84 -13.31 14.12
C SER A 124 -12.77 -12.53 15.06
N GLY A 125 -14.09 -12.61 14.84
CA GLY A 125 -15.11 -12.05 15.74
C GLY A 125 -15.97 -10.89 15.22
N ALA A 126 -16.05 -10.64 13.91
CA ALA A 126 -17.05 -9.74 13.34
C ALA A 126 -18.01 -10.52 12.42
N ASP A 127 -19.06 -11.09 13.04
CA ASP A 127 -20.40 -11.14 12.44
C ASP A 127 -21.09 -9.78 12.70
#